data_AF-A0A0S8BUM6-F1
#
_entry.id   AF-A0A0S8BUM6-F1
#
_cell.length_a   1.000
_cell.length_b   1.000
_cell.length_c   1.000
_cell.angle_alpha   90.00
_cell.angle_beta   90.00
_cell.angle_gamma   90.00
#
_symmetry.space_group_name_H-M   'P 1'
#
loop_
_entity.id
_entity.type
_entity.pdbx_description
1 polymer ?
#
loop_
_entity_poly.entity_id
_entity_poly.type
_entity_poly.pdbx_seq_one_letter_code
_entity_poly.pdbx_strand_id
1 'polypeptide(L)'
;MPVRYAIEVIDEEFVVEVVTLAQVERMEARLASGKKGVVSGELAAGDDGYNQPWSWHLVPATVHTADVAIEVCDGRPSMVEDNLEYWLGTVKQFCPWQASVAARLP
;
A
#
# COMPACT_ATOMS: atom_id res chain seq x y z
N MET A 1 -14.63 -8.26 8.07
CA MET A 1 -13.72 -9.29 7.50
C MET A 1 -12.61 -8.54 6.79
N PRO A 2 -11.34 -8.88 7.04
CA PRO A 2 -10.24 -8.33 6.27
C PRO A 2 -10.39 -8.71 4.79
N VAL A 3 -10.00 -7.80 3.90
CA VAL A 3 -9.97 -8.03 2.45
C VAL A 3 -8.63 -7.55 1.92
N ARG A 4 -8.04 -8.31 1.00
CA ARG A 4 -6.72 -8.02 0.45
C ARG A 4 -6.79 -7.55 -1.00
N TYR A 5 -5.86 -6.67 -1.35
CA TYR A 5 -5.74 -6.12 -2.70
C TYR A 5 -4.27 -6.12 -3.13
N ALA A 6 -4.03 -6.51 -4.38
CA ALA A 6 -2.76 -6.31 -5.05
C ALA A 6 -2.66 -4.88 -5.57
N ILE A 7 -1.55 -4.21 -5.28
CA ILE A 7 -1.29 -2.82 -5.63
C ILE A 7 -0.03 -2.77 -6.48
N GLU A 8 -0.16 -2.22 -7.69
CA GLU A 8 0.95 -2.04 -8.62
C GLU A 8 1.51 -0.62 -8.50
N VAL A 9 2.83 -0.50 -8.41
CA VAL A 9 3.59 0.75 -8.37
C VAL A 9 4.84 0.59 -9.23
N ILE A 10 4.87 1.20 -10.42
CA ILE A 10 6.02 1.22 -11.33
C ILE A 10 6.68 -0.16 -11.49
N ASP A 11 5.96 -1.09 -12.14
CA ASP A 11 6.40 -2.47 -12.41
C ASP A 11 6.66 -3.35 -11.17
N GLU A 12 6.37 -2.85 -9.96
CA GLU A 12 6.45 -3.59 -8.71
C GLU A 12 5.06 -3.77 -8.10
N GLU A 13 4.86 -4.86 -7.37
CA GLU A 13 3.58 -5.16 -6.70
C GLU A 13 3.78 -5.34 -5.20
N PHE A 14 2.84 -4.84 -4.40
CA PHE A 14 2.72 -5.16 -2.98
C PHE A 14 1.24 -5.41 -2.63
N VAL A 15 1.00 -6.10 -1.52
CA VAL A 15 -0.33 -6.48 -1.06
C VAL A 15 -0.69 -5.65 0.16
N VAL A 16 -1.92 -5.13 0.17
CA VAL A 16 -2.50 -4.46 1.34
C VAL A 16 -3.71 -5.23 1.83
N GLU A 17 -3.87 -5.27 3.15
CA GLU A 17 -5.10 -5.70 3.80
C GLU A 17 -5.88 -4.48 4.29
N VAL A 18 -7.20 -4.50 4.14
CA VAL A 18 -8.11 -3.47 4.66
C VAL A 18 -9.18 -4.10 5.54
N VAL A 19 -9.60 -3.38 6.58
CA VAL A 19 -10.38 -3.95 7.69
C VAL A 19 -11.75 -3.32 7.89
N THR A 20 -12.07 -2.25 7.16
CA THR A 20 -13.35 -1.54 7.22
C THR A 20 -14.10 -1.58 5.89
N LEU A 21 -15.45 -1.52 5.95
CA LEU A 21 -16.29 -1.45 4.74
C LEU A 21 -15.97 -0.22 3.90
N ALA A 22 -15.72 0.93 4.53
CA ALA A 22 -15.38 2.16 3.82
C ALA A 22 -14.04 2.06 3.06
N GLN A 23 -13.05 1.32 3.60
CA GLN A 23 -11.83 1.03 2.85
C GLN A 23 -12.13 0.12 1.64
N VAL A 24 -12.91 -0.95 1.85
CA VAL A 24 -13.32 -1.85 0.76
C VAL A 24 -13.99 -1.07 -0.37
N GLU A 25 -14.98 -0.24 -0.07
CA GLU A 25 -15.68 0.58 -1.06
C GLU A 25 -14.72 1.48 -1.87
N ARG A 26 -13.74 2.10 -1.20
CA ARG A 26 -12.73 2.94 -1.86
C ARG A 26 -11.78 2.14 -2.74
N MET A 27 -11.35 0.96 -2.29
CA MET A 27 -10.47 0.08 -3.07
C MET A 27 -11.18 -0.47 -4.30
N GLU A 28 -12.44 -0.91 -4.15
CA GLU A 28 -13.28 -1.36 -5.27
C GLU A 28 -13.55 -0.25 -6.28
N ALA A 29 -13.80 0.98 -5.81
CA ALA A 29 -13.95 2.13 -6.70
C ALA A 29 -12.65 2.42 -7.50
N ARG A 30 -11.48 2.28 -6.86
CA ARG A 30 -10.19 2.43 -7.56
C ARG A 30 -9.96 1.31 -8.56
N LEU A 31 -10.19 0.06 -8.17
CA LEU A 31 -10.10 -1.12 -9.04
C LEU A 31 -10.97 -0.97 -10.28
N ALA A 32 -12.26 -0.61 -10.10
CA ALA A 32 -13.19 -0.41 -11.21
C ALA A 32 -12.79 0.75 -12.14
N SER A 33 -12.16 1.79 -11.58
CA SER A 33 -11.71 2.95 -12.38
C SER A 33 -10.43 2.70 -13.17
N GLY A 34 -9.57 1.78 -12.71
CA GLY A 34 -8.22 1.57 -13.23
C GLY A 34 -7.28 2.80 -13.11
N LYS A 35 -7.69 3.86 -12.41
CA LYS A 35 -6.92 5.11 -12.32
C LYS A 35 -5.78 4.96 -11.31
N LYS A 36 -4.61 5.44 -11.73
CA LYS A 36 -3.47 5.65 -10.82
C LYS A 36 -3.76 6.75 -9.80
N GLY A 37 -3.15 6.66 -8.64
CA GLY A 37 -3.23 7.63 -7.55
C GLY A 37 -2.42 7.15 -6.34
N VAL A 38 -2.74 7.66 -5.16
CA VAL A 38 -2.06 7.26 -3.92
C VAL A 38 -2.83 6.15 -3.22
N VAL A 39 -2.13 5.08 -2.85
CA VAL A 39 -2.56 4.09 -1.85
C VAL A 39 -1.57 4.18 -0.70
N SER A 40 -2.00 4.66 0.46
CA SER A 40 -1.10 5.00 1.57
C SER A 40 -1.49 4.32 2.87
N GLY A 41 -0.49 4.11 3.74
CA GLY A 41 -0.66 3.65 5.11
C GLY A 41 0.64 3.77 5.92
N GLU A 42 0.53 3.61 7.24
CA GLU A 42 1.68 3.48 8.13
C GLU A 42 2.42 2.17 7.85
N LEU A 43 3.74 2.19 7.95
CA LEU A 43 4.60 1.02 7.76
C LEU A 43 4.80 0.27 9.07
N ALA A 44 4.80 -1.05 9.00
CA ALA A 44 5.22 -1.95 10.07
C ALA A 44 6.17 -3.03 9.53
N ALA A 45 7.02 -3.55 10.42
CA ALA A 45 7.98 -4.60 10.09
C ALA A 45 7.29 -5.95 9.88
N GLY A 46 7.87 -6.79 9.02
CA GLY A 46 7.36 -8.11 8.64
C GLY A 46 6.31 -8.04 7.53
N ASP A 47 6.14 -9.14 6.81
CA ASP A 47 5.20 -9.26 5.66
C ASP A 47 3.72 -9.51 6.05
N ASP A 48 3.44 -9.67 7.35
CA ASP A 48 2.12 -9.97 7.93
C ASP A 48 1.42 -11.22 7.34
N GLY A 49 2.20 -12.11 6.73
CA GLY A 49 1.80 -13.35 6.08
C GLY A 49 1.28 -13.21 4.65
N TYR A 50 1.29 -12.00 4.07
CA TYR A 50 0.71 -11.76 2.73
C TYR A 50 1.50 -10.81 1.82
N ASN A 51 2.40 -9.98 2.36
CA ASN A 51 3.11 -8.98 1.55
C ASN A 51 4.47 -9.47 1.02
N GLN A 52 4.63 -10.78 0.81
CA GLN A 52 5.84 -11.35 0.22
C GLN A 52 6.05 -10.81 -1.21
N PRO A 53 7.29 -10.51 -1.64
CA PRO A 53 8.57 -10.82 -0.99
C PRO A 53 9.06 -9.75 0.02
N TRP A 54 8.23 -8.75 0.35
CA TRP A 54 8.65 -7.60 1.14
C TRP A 54 8.70 -7.90 2.64
N SER A 55 9.72 -7.40 3.33
CA SER A 55 9.91 -7.58 4.77
C SER A 55 9.14 -6.56 5.62
N TRP A 56 8.08 -5.97 5.06
CA TRP A 56 7.24 -4.93 5.65
C TRP A 56 5.80 -5.06 5.17
N HIS A 57 4.86 -4.38 5.82
CA HIS A 57 3.48 -4.26 5.37
C HIS A 57 2.92 -2.88 5.75
N LEU A 58 1.78 -2.52 5.16
CA LEU A 58 1.01 -1.38 5.63
C LEU A 58 0.09 -1.82 6.77
N VAL A 59 0.05 -1.06 7.86
CA VAL A 59 -0.86 -1.33 8.99
C VAL A 59 -2.31 -1.27 8.48
N PRO A 60 -3.08 -2.38 8.52
CA PRO A 60 -4.34 -2.49 7.78
C PRO A 60 -5.39 -1.43 8.12
N ALA A 61 -5.43 -0.97 9.37
CA ALA A 61 -6.36 0.06 9.83
C ALA A 61 -6.06 1.46 9.27
N THR A 62 -4.84 1.69 8.78
CA THR A 62 -4.35 2.99 8.30
C THR A 62 -4.43 3.13 6.78
N VAL A 63 -4.66 2.02 6.06
CA VAL A 63 -4.72 2.00 4.61
C VAL A 63 -5.85 2.88 4.08
N HIS A 64 -5.52 3.79 3.18
CA HIS A 64 -6.47 4.68 2.53
C HIS A 64 -6.01 5.06 1.12
N THR A 65 -6.94 5.58 0.33
CA THR A 65 -6.68 6.10 -1.01
C THR A 65 -6.71 7.62 -0.98
N ALA A 66 -5.84 8.27 -1.75
CA ALA A 66 -5.78 9.71 -1.89
C ALA A 66 -5.43 10.11 -3.33
N ASP A 67 -5.69 11.37 -3.69
CA ASP A 67 -5.31 11.92 -5.00
C ASP A 67 -3.92 12.55 -4.99
N VAL A 68 -3.46 13.02 -3.81
CA VAL A 68 -2.15 13.64 -3.61
C VAL A 68 -1.61 13.29 -2.21
N ALA A 69 -0.30 13.25 -2.06
CA ALA A 69 0.39 13.09 -0.78
C ALA A 69 1.66 13.97 -0.74
N ILE A 70 2.34 14.04 0.41
CA ILE A 70 3.64 14.74 0.51
C ILE A 70 4.77 13.86 -0.08
N GLU A 71 5.73 14.45 -0.78
CA GLU A 71 6.76 13.72 -1.54
C GLU A 71 7.64 12.80 -0.67
N VAL A 72 7.74 13.05 0.64
CA VAL A 72 8.65 12.30 1.53
C VAL A 72 8.30 10.82 1.68
N CYS A 73 7.04 10.42 1.46
CA CYS A 73 6.61 9.02 1.52
C CYS A 73 6.35 8.40 0.13
N ASP A 74 6.64 9.12 -0.96
CA ASP A 74 6.55 8.59 -2.32
C ASP A 74 7.77 7.70 -2.63
N GLY A 75 7.56 6.66 -3.43
CA GLY A 75 8.59 5.68 -3.74
C GLY A 75 8.05 4.40 -4.35
N ARG A 76 8.90 3.38 -4.42
CA ARG A 76 8.56 2.02 -4.86
C ARG A 76 8.69 1.03 -3.72
N PRO A 77 7.98 -0.12 -3.74
CA PRO A 77 8.15 -1.18 -2.76
C PRO A 77 9.63 -1.57 -2.49
N SER A 78 10.44 -1.68 -3.53
CA SER A 78 11.88 -1.97 -3.46
C SER A 78 12.68 -0.90 -2.71
N MET A 79 12.30 0.37 -2.82
CA MET A 79 12.96 1.45 -2.07
C MET A 79 12.72 1.34 -0.57
N VAL A 80 11.54 0.85 -0.17
CA VAL A 80 11.22 0.55 1.22
C VAL A 80 12.07 -0.62 1.69
N GLU A 81 12.15 -1.69 0.90
CA GLU A 81 12.96 -2.87 1.24
C GLU A 81 14.46 -2.56 1.36
N ASP A 82 15.02 -1.85 0.38
CA ASP A 82 16.44 -1.53 0.29
C ASP A 82 16.94 -0.66 1.47
N ASN A 83 16.05 0.11 2.10
CA ASN A 83 16.35 0.98 3.24
C ASN A 83 15.35 0.82 4.39
N LEU A 84 14.98 -0.42 4.70
CA LEU A 84 13.89 -0.76 5.61
C LEU A 84 13.96 -0.05 6.97
N GLU A 85 15.14 0.04 7.59
CA GLU A 85 15.31 0.72 8.88
C GLU A 85 14.97 2.22 8.81
N TYR A 86 15.39 2.89 7.73
CA TYR A 86 15.08 4.31 7.52
C TYR A 86 13.59 4.52 7.29
N TRP A 87 12.96 3.68 6.49
CA TRP A 87 11.53 3.77 6.21
C TRP A 87 10.68 3.48 7.44
N LEU A 88 11.01 2.46 8.23
CA LEU A 88 10.29 2.15 9.47
C LEU A 88 10.57 3.16 10.59
N GLY A 89 11.81 3.64 10.71
CA GLY A 89 12.24 4.51 11.82
C GLY A 89 11.98 6.00 11.59
N THR A 90 12.14 6.46 10.35
CA THR A 90 12.11 7.89 9.99
C THR A 90 10.88 8.26 9.19
N VAL A 91 10.63 7.60 8.06
CA VAL A 91 9.52 7.96 7.16
C VAL A 91 8.17 7.53 7.74
N LYS A 92 8.11 6.32 8.31
CA LYS A 92 6.96 5.67 8.99
C LYS A 92 5.71 5.46 8.15
N GLN A 93 5.66 6.01 6.95
CA GLN A 93 4.51 5.98 6.06
C GLN A 93 4.98 5.74 4.64
N PHE A 94 4.18 5.00 3.88
CA PHE A 94 4.37 4.81 2.45
C PHE A 94 3.16 5.37 1.71
N CYS A 95 3.38 6.14 0.66
CA CYS A 95 2.35 6.85 -0.10
C CYS A 95 2.68 6.95 -1.60
N PRO A 96 2.92 5.83 -2.31
CA PRO A 96 3.30 5.83 -3.72
C PRO A 96 2.27 6.57 -4.59
N TRP A 97 2.71 7.59 -5.34
CA TRP A 97 1.83 8.42 -6.19
C TRP A 97 1.33 7.71 -7.45
N GLN A 98 2.08 6.71 -7.90
CA GLN A 98 1.77 5.95 -9.12
C GLN A 98 1.14 4.59 -8.82
N ALA A 99 0.42 4.49 -7.70
CA ALA A 99 -0.25 3.25 -7.30
C ALA A 99 -1.54 3.03 -8.08
N SER A 100 -1.78 1.79 -8.50
CA SER A 100 -3.08 1.33 -9.00
C SER A 100 -3.51 0.06 -8.29
N VAL A 101 -4.80 -0.07 -8.01
CA VAL A 101 -5.37 -1.31 -7.47
C VAL A 101 -5.50 -2.29 -8.63
N ALA A 102 -4.68 -3.34 -8.63
CA ALA A 102 -4.57 -4.30 -9.73
C ALA A 102 -5.62 -5.41 -9.64
N ALA A 103 -5.83 -5.95 -8.43
CA ALA A 103 -6.80 -7.02 -8.20
C ALA A 103 -7.26 -7.08 -6.75
N ARG A 104 -8.47 -7.61 -6.54
CA ARG A 104 -8.91 -8.12 -5.24
C ARG A 104 -8.44 -9.56 -5.09
N LEU A 105 -7.83 -9.87 -3.95
CA LEU A 105 -7.29 -11.18 -3.62
C LEU A 105 -8.31 -12.02 -2.83
N PRO A 106 -8.26 -13.37 -2.93
CA PRO A 106 -9.16 -14.28 -2.24
C PRO A 106 -9.02 -14.26 -0.71
#